data_AF-A0A453RY65-F1
#
_entry.id   AF-A0A453RY65-F1
#
_cell.length_a   1.000
_cell.length_b   1.000
_cell.length_c   1.000
_cell.angle_alpha   90.00
_cell.angle_beta   90.00
_cell.angle_gamma   90.00
#
_symmetry.space_group_name_H-M   'P 1'
#
loop_
_entity.id
_entity.type
_entity.pdbx_description
1 polymer ?
#
loop_
_entity_poly.entity_id
_entity_poly.type
_entity_poly.pdbx_seq_one_letter_code
_entity_poly.pdbx_strand_id
1 'polypeptide(L)'
;MEVISVLGWVCHHYCAMLMALVSLTWGIKGQPDCARKQRGVELFLCWAVMQGFAMMLQNRYQRQRLYTRIALGKAKRMDVVWGETAGVEGQLLLLCPILFLLQVFEGYVGFLLLRTAHRGIIPEWQVVVCGILLIAMAIGNFANTVDTLM
;
A
#
# COMPACT_ATOMS: atom_id res chain seq x y z
N MET A 1 19.13 -9.52 -4.88
CA MET A 1 17.77 -9.33 -4.32
C MET A 1 17.68 -8.13 -3.38
N GLU A 2 18.76 -7.73 -2.69
CA GLU A 2 18.76 -6.56 -1.77
C GLU A 2 18.45 -5.20 -2.42
N VAL A 3 18.76 -5.01 -3.70
CA VAL A 3 18.51 -3.73 -4.39
C VAL A 3 17.03 -3.58 -4.79
N ILE A 4 16.34 -4.68 -5.11
CA ILE A 4 14.97 -4.68 -5.64
C ILE A 4 13.95 -4.31 -4.55
N SER A 5 14.18 -4.76 -3.31
CA SER A 5 13.31 -4.44 -2.16
C SER A 5 13.47 -3.00 -1.67
N VAL A 6 14.69 -2.45 -1.66
CA VAL A 6 14.96 -1.05 -1.32
C VAL A 6 14.43 -0.12 -2.41
N LEU A 7 14.70 -0.41 -3.70
CA LEU A 7 14.11 0.36 -4.80
C LEU A 7 12.58 0.25 -4.77
N GLY A 8 12.02 -0.92 -4.50
CA GLY A 8 10.58 -1.13 -4.41
C GLY A 8 9.92 -0.31 -3.30
N TRP A 9 10.52 -0.28 -2.11
CA TRP A 9 10.04 0.54 -0.99
C TRP A 9 10.17 2.04 -1.28
N VAL A 10 11.28 2.47 -1.86
CA VAL A 10 11.54 3.86 -2.25
C VAL A 10 10.56 4.29 -3.36
N CYS A 11 10.38 3.47 -4.40
CA CYS A 11 9.41 3.70 -5.47
C CYS A 11 7.97 3.75 -4.92
N HIS A 12 7.60 2.84 -4.00
CA HIS A 12 6.29 2.86 -3.34
C HIS A 12 6.06 4.19 -2.60
N HIS A 13 7.07 4.71 -1.89
CA HIS A 13 6.97 6.01 -1.21
C HIS A 13 6.84 7.19 -2.19
N TYR A 14 7.59 7.18 -3.29
CA TYR A 14 7.43 8.21 -4.33
C TYR A 14 6.05 8.14 -5.01
N CYS A 15 5.55 6.94 -5.31
CA CYS A 15 4.20 6.74 -5.83
C CYS A 15 3.14 7.25 -4.85
N ALA A 16 3.30 7.00 -3.55
CA ALA A 16 2.39 7.49 -2.51
C ALA A 16 2.40 9.02 -2.38
N MET A 17 3.59 9.65 -2.44
CA MET A 17 3.71 11.12 -2.47
C MET A 17 3.02 11.71 -3.70
N LEU A 18 3.19 11.08 -4.86
CA LEU A 18 2.53 11.50 -6.10
C LEU A 18 1.01 11.34 -6.02
N MET A 19 0.50 10.25 -5.44
CA MET A 19 -0.94 10.09 -5.18
C MET A 19 -1.48 11.18 -4.24
N ALA A 20 -0.76 11.52 -3.17
CA ALA A 20 -1.16 12.59 -2.25
C ALA A 20 -1.22 13.95 -2.95
N LEU A 21 -0.24 14.27 -3.80
CA LEU A 21 -0.23 15.48 -4.63
C LEU A 21 -1.43 15.50 -5.59
N VAL A 22 -1.69 14.39 -6.30
CA VAL A 22 -2.82 14.28 -7.21
C VAL A 22 -4.16 14.40 -6.47
N SER A 23 -4.30 13.81 -5.29
CA SER A 23 -5.49 13.97 -4.44
C SER A 23 -5.71 15.41 -3.97
N LEU A 24 -4.65 16.20 -3.73
CA LEU A 24 -4.77 17.61 -3.36
C LEU A 24 -5.21 18.51 -4.51
N THR A 25 -4.95 18.12 -5.76
CA THR A 25 -5.42 18.87 -6.94
C THR A 25 -6.92 18.72 -7.20
N TRP A 26 -7.64 17.97 -6.36
CA TRP A 26 -9.08 17.73 -6.52
C TRP A 26 -9.91 18.94 -6.05
N GLY A 27 -10.25 19.82 -6.97
CA GLY A 27 -11.16 20.94 -6.72
C GLY A 27 -12.62 20.47 -6.61
N ILE A 28 -13.21 20.50 -5.41
CA ILE A 28 -14.60 20.09 -5.16
C ILE A 28 -15.62 21.19 -5.55
N LYS A 29 -15.19 22.42 -5.85
CA LYS A 29 -16.10 23.55 -6.08
C LYS A 29 -16.75 23.52 -7.49
N GLY A 30 -18.08 23.42 -7.52
CA GLY A 30 -18.91 24.01 -8.60
C GLY A 30 -19.46 23.09 -9.69
N GLN A 31 -19.47 21.76 -9.53
CA GLN A 31 -20.05 20.85 -10.54
C GLN A 31 -21.32 20.11 -10.05
N PRO A 32 -22.27 19.77 -10.95
CA PRO A 32 -23.55 19.13 -10.58
C PRO A 32 -23.41 17.70 -10.05
N ASP A 33 -22.23 17.06 -10.17
CA ASP A 33 -21.95 15.67 -9.75
C ASP A 33 -21.19 15.55 -8.41
N CYS A 34 -21.36 16.52 -7.49
CA CYS A 34 -20.67 16.56 -6.19
C CYS A 34 -20.80 15.25 -5.39
N ALA A 35 -22.01 14.66 -5.33
CA ALA A 35 -22.27 13.46 -4.52
C ALA A 35 -21.46 12.24 -4.99
N ARG A 36 -21.25 12.08 -6.30
CA ARG A 36 -20.54 10.92 -6.87
C ARG A 36 -19.03 11.08 -6.78
N LYS A 37 -18.52 12.32 -6.93
CA LYS A 37 -17.11 12.65 -6.65
C LYS A 37 -16.76 12.43 -5.18
N GLN A 38 -17.63 12.84 -4.27
CA GLN A 38 -17.42 12.66 -2.84
C GLN A 38 -17.35 11.19 -2.43
N ARG A 39 -18.17 10.33 -3.05
CA ARG A 39 -18.13 8.88 -2.82
C ARG A 39 -16.82 8.23 -3.28
N GLY A 40 -16.23 8.70 -4.38
CA GLY A 40 -14.91 8.25 -4.83
C GLY A 40 -13.80 8.64 -3.86
N VAL A 41 -13.83 9.88 -3.36
CA VAL A 41 -12.88 10.37 -2.36
C VAL A 41 -13.05 9.63 -1.03
N GLU A 42 -14.29 9.36 -0.59
CA GLU A 42 -14.59 8.60 0.62
C GLU A 42 -14.05 7.17 0.55
N LEU A 43 -14.25 6.48 -0.59
CA LEU A 43 -13.68 5.15 -0.82
C LEU A 43 -12.15 5.17 -0.77
N PHE A 44 -11.52 6.17 -1.39
CA PHE A 44 -10.06 6.34 -1.34
C PHE A 44 -9.56 6.62 0.09
N LEU A 45 -10.26 7.47 0.85
CA LEU A 45 -9.91 7.78 2.24
C LEU A 45 -10.05 6.56 3.14
N CYS A 46 -11.14 5.80 2.99
CA CYS A 46 -11.39 4.57 3.73
C CYS A 46 -10.29 3.53 3.44
N TRP A 47 -9.92 3.37 2.16
CA TRP A 47 -8.79 2.54 1.76
C TRP A 47 -7.47 3.02 2.39
N ALA A 48 -7.18 4.32 2.36
CA ALA A 48 -5.95 4.88 2.94
C ALA A 48 -5.86 4.66 4.46
N VAL A 49 -6.98 4.77 5.18
CA VAL A 49 -7.04 4.47 6.62
C VAL A 49 -6.77 2.99 6.89
N MET A 50 -7.36 2.09 6.11
CA MET A 50 -7.08 0.65 6.22
C MET A 50 -5.61 0.33 5.93
N GLN A 51 -5.02 0.98 4.93
CA GLN A 51 -3.59 0.86 4.62
C GLN A 51 -2.72 1.35 5.79
N GLY A 52 -3.06 2.50 6.39
CA GLY A 52 -2.36 3.02 7.57
C GLY A 52 -2.39 2.06 8.77
N PHE A 53 -3.52 1.39 9.00
CA PHE A 53 -3.61 0.34 10.02
C PHE A 53 -2.70 -0.85 9.72
N ALA A 54 -2.66 -1.30 8.46
CA ALA A 54 -1.75 -2.35 8.01
C ALA A 54 -0.28 -1.96 8.23
N MET A 55 0.09 -0.71 7.93
CA MET A 55 1.43 -0.19 8.13
C MET A 55 1.83 -0.17 9.62
N MET A 56 0.89 0.17 10.51
CA MET A 56 1.12 0.09 11.96
C MET A 56 1.32 -1.35 12.44
N LEU A 57 0.55 -2.31 11.90
CA LEU A 57 0.70 -3.74 12.20
C LEU A 57 2.02 -4.31 11.69
N GLN A 58 2.41 -3.96 10.45
CA GLN A 58 3.71 -4.29 9.88
C GLN A 58 4.86 -3.72 10.71
N ASN A 59 4.76 -2.47 11.16
CA ASN A 59 5.77 -1.84 12.00
C ASN A 59 5.91 -2.55 13.36
N ARG A 60 4.81 -2.95 13.99
CA ARG A 60 4.85 -3.75 15.24
C ARG A 60 5.55 -5.08 15.03
N TYR A 61 5.23 -5.79 13.94
CA TYR A 61 5.84 -7.07 13.59
C TYR A 61 7.35 -6.93 13.31
N GLN A 62 7.75 -5.97 12.47
CA GLN A 62 9.15 -5.70 12.16
C GLN A 62 9.93 -5.32 13.43
N ARG A 63 9.35 -4.48 14.30
CA ARG A 63 9.98 -4.07 15.55
C ARG A 63 10.21 -5.23 16.53
N GLN A 64 9.24 -6.14 16.65
CA GLN A 64 9.40 -7.35 17.47
C GLN A 64 10.54 -8.23 16.93
N ARG A 65 10.60 -8.42 15.61
CA ARG A 65 11.68 -9.18 14.95
C ARG A 65 13.07 -8.56 15.19
N LEU A 66 13.17 -7.23 15.12
CA LEU A 66 14.40 -6.50 15.44
C LEU A 66 14.86 -6.78 16.88
N TYR A 67 13.96 -6.69 17.85
CA TYR A 67 14.28 -6.92 19.25
C TYR A 67 14.75 -8.36 19.51
N THR A 68 14.11 -9.35 18.88
CA THR A 68 14.56 -10.74 18.98
C THR A 68 15.96 -10.92 18.39
N ARG A 69 16.27 -10.32 17.24
CA ARG A 69 17.62 -10.41 16.64
C ARG A 69 18.70 -9.70 17.47
N ILE A 70 18.36 -8.56 18.10
CA ILE A 70 19.26 -7.87 19.02
C ILE A 70 19.55 -8.74 20.25
N ALA A 71 18.52 -9.39 20.82
CA ALA A 71 18.70 -10.31 21.95
C ALA A 71 19.55 -11.54 21.60
N LEU A 72 19.46 -12.02 20.35
CA LEU A 72 20.29 -13.10 19.82
C LEU A 72 21.70 -12.66 19.40
N GLY A 73 22.04 -11.38 19.52
CA GLY A 73 23.33 -10.82 19.08
C GLY A 73 23.56 -10.81 17.57
N LYS A 74 22.54 -11.16 16.76
CA LYS A 74 22.61 -11.24 15.29
C LYS A 74 22.32 -9.93 14.58
N ALA A 75 21.86 -8.89 15.30
CA ALA A 75 21.58 -7.58 14.73
C ALA A 75 21.97 -6.44 15.67
N LYS A 76 22.41 -5.33 15.10
CA LYS A 76 22.70 -4.08 15.83
C LYS A 76 21.41 -3.27 16.02
N ARG A 77 21.35 -2.39 17.03
CA ARG A 77 20.17 -1.53 17.30
C ARG A 77 19.69 -0.66 16.13
N MET A 78 20.55 -0.45 15.14
CA MET A 78 20.28 0.41 13.98
C MET A 78 20.09 -0.38 12.69
N ASP A 79 20.06 -1.71 12.77
CA ASP A 79 19.89 -2.56 11.61
C ASP A 79 18.43 -2.54 11.18
N VAL A 80 18.20 -2.32 9.88
CA VAL A 80 16.88 -2.49 9.30
C VAL A 80 16.63 -3.98 9.22
N VAL A 81 15.45 -4.45 9.62
CA VAL A 81 15.17 -5.88 9.69
C VAL A 81 15.03 -6.46 8.28
N TRP A 82 16.16 -6.82 7.69
CA TRP A 82 16.25 -7.53 6.42
C TRP A 82 16.21 -9.05 6.64
N GLY A 83 16.09 -9.80 5.55
CA GLY A 83 15.76 -11.23 5.49
C GLY A 83 16.51 -12.16 6.46
N GLU A 84 16.02 -13.41 6.50
CA GLU A 84 16.30 -14.56 7.37
C GLU A 84 15.18 -14.90 8.38
N THR A 85 14.32 -15.79 7.90
CA THR A 85 13.51 -16.85 8.55
C THR A 85 13.78 -17.17 10.03
N ALA A 86 13.62 -16.20 10.94
CA ALA A 86 13.65 -16.44 12.39
C ALA A 86 12.66 -15.53 13.15
N GLY A 87 11.46 -15.36 12.59
CA GLY A 87 10.31 -14.78 13.28
C GLY A 87 9.35 -15.90 13.69
N VAL A 88 8.83 -15.85 14.91
CA VAL A 88 7.89 -16.81 15.50
C VAL A 88 6.84 -17.26 14.47
N GLU A 89 6.82 -18.57 14.16
CA GLU A 89 6.06 -19.18 13.04
C GLU A 89 4.58 -18.78 13.00
N GLY A 90 3.95 -18.51 14.15
CA GLY A 90 2.53 -18.16 14.23
C GLY A 90 2.16 -16.72 13.85
N GLN A 91 3.07 -15.74 14.00
CA GLN A 91 2.70 -14.33 13.84
C GLN A 91 2.80 -13.86 12.37
N LEU A 92 3.73 -14.42 11.59
CA LEU A 92 3.82 -14.19 10.15
C LEU A 92 2.61 -14.78 9.42
N LEU A 93 2.14 -15.96 9.87
CA LEU A 93 1.02 -16.70 9.31
C LEU A 93 -0.32 -15.95 9.46
N LEU A 94 -0.45 -15.11 10.49
CA LEU A 94 -1.62 -14.25 10.71
C LEU A 94 -1.53 -12.93 9.91
N LEU A 95 -0.34 -12.36 9.79
CA LEU A 95 -0.12 -11.10 9.09
C LEU A 95 -0.22 -11.26 7.56
N CYS A 96 0.33 -12.35 7.02
CA CYS A 96 0.36 -12.61 5.59
C CYS A 96 -1.02 -12.64 4.90
N PRO A 97 -2.05 -13.36 5.39
CA PRO A 97 -3.36 -13.37 4.76
C PRO A 97 -4.06 -12.00 4.82
N ILE A 98 -3.85 -11.24 5.89
CA ILE A 98 -4.38 -9.88 6.02
C ILE A 98 -3.74 -8.97 4.95
N LEU A 99 -2.42 -9.03 4.77
CA LEU A 99 -1.72 -8.25 3.76
C LEU A 99 -2.17 -8.61 2.34
N PHE A 100 -2.32 -9.90 2.06
CA PHE A 100 -2.78 -10.38 0.76
C PHE A 100 -4.20 -9.89 0.43
N LEU A 101 -5.12 -9.98 1.40
CA LEU A 101 -6.48 -9.47 1.26
C LEU A 101 -6.49 -7.95 1.02
N LEU A 102 -5.69 -7.19 1.76
CA LEU A 102 -5.62 -5.73 1.60
C LEU A 102 -5.02 -5.31 0.24
N GLN A 103 -4.02 -6.05 -0.26
CA GLN A 103 -3.40 -5.79 -1.58
C GLN A 103 -4.34 -6.13 -2.73
N VAL A 104 -5.08 -7.23 -2.65
CA VAL A 104 -6.10 -7.58 -3.64
C VAL A 104 -7.24 -6.55 -3.63
N PHE A 105 -7.63 -6.08 -2.44
CA PHE A 105 -8.62 -5.01 -2.30
C PHE A 105 -8.11 -3.68 -2.89
N GLU A 106 -6.85 -3.32 -2.68
CA GLU A 106 -6.19 -2.15 -3.31
C GLU A 106 -6.29 -2.21 -4.84
N GLY A 107 -5.95 -3.35 -5.44
CA GLY A 107 -6.07 -3.55 -6.89
C GLY A 107 -7.52 -3.46 -7.38
N TYR A 108 -8.48 -4.01 -6.62
CA TYR A 108 -9.90 -3.92 -6.94
C TYR A 108 -10.41 -2.47 -6.93
N VAL A 109 -10.01 -1.67 -5.93
CA VAL A 109 -10.35 -0.24 -5.85
C VAL A 109 -9.73 0.52 -7.04
N GLY A 110 -8.46 0.24 -7.38
CA GLY A 110 -7.80 0.84 -8.55
C GLY A 110 -8.53 0.51 -9.87
N PHE A 111 -8.95 -0.74 -10.05
CA PHE A 111 -9.73 -1.17 -11.21
C PHE A 111 -11.11 -0.49 -11.27
N LEU A 112 -11.80 -0.35 -10.14
CA LEU A 112 -13.08 0.32 -10.06
C LEU A 112 -12.97 1.81 -10.46
N LEU A 113 -11.89 2.48 -10.04
CA LEU A 113 -11.59 3.87 -10.43
C LEU A 113 -11.35 3.98 -11.94
N LEU A 114 -10.55 3.08 -12.52
CA LEU A 114 -10.31 3.07 -13.98
C LEU A 114 -11.58 2.81 -14.78
N ARG A 115 -12.41 1.86 -14.34
CA ARG A 115 -13.70 1.57 -14.98
C ARG A 115 -14.65 2.78 -14.94
N THR A 116 -14.61 3.53 -13.84
CA THR A 116 -15.42 4.74 -13.66
C THR A 116 -14.93 5.88 -14.56
N ALA A 117 -13.60 6.02 -14.73
CA ALA A 117 -13.01 6.97 -15.66
C ALA A 117 -13.30 6.61 -17.13
N HIS A 118 -13.16 5.34 -17.53
CA HIS A 118 -13.38 4.88 -18.91
C HIS A 118 -14.84 5.03 -19.36
N ARG A 119 -15.81 4.99 -18.44
CA ARG A 119 -17.22 5.27 -18.73
C ARG A 119 -17.52 6.77 -18.94
N GLY A 120 -16.51 7.64 -18.88
CA GLY A 120 -16.66 9.08 -19.10
C GLY A 120 -17.45 9.81 -18.02
N ILE A 121 -17.67 9.15 -16.87
CA ILE A 121 -18.54 9.62 -15.78
C ILE A 121 -17.88 10.77 -14.98
N ILE A 122 -16.55 10.78 -14.90
CA ILE A 122 -15.75 11.88 -14.34
C ILE A 122 -14.49 11.98 -15.23
N PRO A 123 -14.45 12.89 -16.22
CA PRO A 123 -13.33 13.01 -17.16
C PRO A 123 -12.16 13.78 -16.53
N GLU A 124 -11.78 13.41 -15.31
CA GLU A 124 -10.64 13.99 -14.63
C GLU A 124 -9.47 13.02 -14.73
N TRP A 125 -8.38 13.49 -15.34
CA TRP A 125 -7.15 12.73 -15.53
C TRP A 125 -6.58 12.22 -14.20
N GLN A 126 -6.88 12.91 -13.09
CA GLN A 126 -6.51 12.52 -11.73
C GLN A 126 -7.08 11.15 -11.33
N VAL A 127 -8.33 10.84 -11.72
CA VAL A 127 -8.97 9.53 -11.43
C VAL A 127 -8.19 8.41 -12.13
N VAL A 128 -7.78 8.66 -13.38
CA VAL A 128 -7.04 7.71 -14.21
C VAL A 128 -5.65 7.48 -13.63
N VAL A 129 -4.93 8.55 -13.30
CA VAL A 129 -3.58 8.48 -12.72
C VAL A 129 -3.62 7.77 -11.36
N CYS A 130 -4.56 8.11 -10.46
CA CYS A 130 -4.72 7.41 -9.18
C CYS A 130 -5.07 5.93 -9.38
N GLY A 131 -5.95 5.59 -10.33
CA GLY A 131 -6.30 4.20 -10.62
C GLY A 131 -5.10 3.37 -11.11
N ILE A 132 -4.28 3.92 -12.01
CA ILE A 132 -3.06 3.26 -12.51
C ILE A 132 -2.05 3.06 -11.37
N LEU A 133 -1.84 4.09 -10.54
CA LEU A 133 -0.88 4.03 -9.42
C LEU A 133 -1.28 2.99 -8.38
N LEU A 134 -2.56 2.90 -8.02
CA LEU A 134 -3.06 1.88 -7.09
C LEU A 134 -2.86 0.46 -7.61
N ILE A 135 -3.11 0.22 -8.90
CA ILE A 135 -2.87 -1.10 -9.51
C ILE A 135 -1.38 -1.42 -9.54
N ALA A 136 -0.54 -0.47 -9.93
CA ALA A 136 0.92 -0.66 -9.94
C ALA A 136 1.46 -0.97 -8.54
N MET A 137 0.97 -0.28 -7.50
CA MET A 137 1.34 -0.53 -6.12
C MET A 137 0.83 -1.89 -5.63
N ALA A 138 -0.41 -2.27 -5.94
CA ALA A 138 -0.95 -3.57 -5.58
C ALA A 138 -0.11 -4.72 -6.16
N ILE A 139 0.30 -4.62 -7.44
CA ILE A 139 1.16 -5.61 -8.09
C ILE A 139 2.54 -5.66 -7.43
N GLY A 140 3.15 -4.51 -7.15
CA GLY A 140 4.46 -4.44 -6.47
C GLY A 140 4.42 -5.03 -5.06
N ASN A 141 3.38 -4.71 -4.29
CA ASN A 141 3.18 -5.23 -2.93
C ASN A 141 2.93 -6.75 -2.94
N PHE A 142 2.17 -7.23 -3.93
CA PHE A 142 1.90 -8.65 -4.13
C PHE A 142 3.17 -9.42 -4.47
N ALA A 143 3.96 -8.94 -5.43
CA ALA A 143 5.22 -9.55 -5.81
C ALA A 143 6.18 -9.66 -4.61
N ASN A 144 6.29 -8.59 -3.81
CA ASN A 144 7.12 -8.58 -2.60
C ASN A 144 6.61 -9.57 -1.52
N THR A 145 5.29 -9.73 -1.40
CA THR A 145 4.69 -10.66 -0.44
C THR A 145 4.92 -12.12 -0.86
N VAL A 146 4.82 -12.41 -2.15
CA VAL A 146 5.14 -13.74 -2.71
C VAL A 146 6.63 -14.07 -2.54
N ASP A 147 7.52 -13.11 -2.81
CA ASP A 147 8.97 -13.25 -2.59
C ASP A 147 9.34 -13.46 -1.12
N THR A 148 8.51 -12.99 -0.18
CA THR A 148 8.69 -13.24 1.26
C THR A 148 8.26 -14.67 1.66
N LEU A 149 7.43 -15.33 0.85
CA LEU A 149 6.85 -16.66 1.09
C LEU A 149 7.66 -17.79 0.42
N MET A 150 8.39 -17.48 -0.64
CA MET A 150 9.31 -18.40 -1.35
C MET A 150 10.70 -18.39 -0.71
#